data_AF-A0ABC8JSY1-F1
#
_entry.id   AF-A0ABC8JSY1-F1
#
_cell.length_a   1.000
_cell.length_b   1.000
_cell.length_c   1.000
_cell.angle_alpha   90.00
_cell.angle_beta   90.00
_cell.angle_gamma   90.00
#
_symmetry.space_group_name_H-M   'P 1'
#
loop_
_entity.id
_entity.type
_entity.pdbx_description
1 polymer ?
#
loop_
_entity_poly.entity_id
_entity_poly.type
_entity_poly.pdbx_seq_one_letter_code
_entity_poly.pdbx_strand_id
1 'polypeptide(L)' 'MSIQRRPLSRLESLPQELQTEIISRVAKSSRRDVRNLMEASPRMAKAAAQPPVYKNINLRPLTVHPRASLTK' A
#
# COMPACT_ATOMS: atom_id res chain seq x y z
N MET A 1 -15.67 27.21 -10.27
CA MET A 1 -15.95 26.11 -9.33
C MET A 1 -14.82 26.05 -8.31
N SER A 2 -15.09 26.42 -7.06
CA SER A 2 -14.11 26.40 -5.98
C SER A 2 -13.87 24.95 -5.58
N ILE A 3 -12.69 24.40 -5.87
CA ILE A 3 -12.30 23.06 -5.43
C ILE A 3 -12.17 23.11 -3.90
N GLN A 4 -13.24 22.74 -3.18
CA GLN A 4 -13.17 22.58 -1.72
C GLN A 4 -12.15 21.48 -1.42
N ARG A 5 -10.97 21.88 -0.94
CA ARG A 5 -9.94 20.93 -0.52
C ARG A 5 -10.39 20.31 0.79
N ARG A 6 -10.88 19.07 0.73
CA ARG A 6 -11.15 18.26 1.93
C ARG A 6 -9.91 18.28 2.83
N PRO A 7 -10.06 18.51 4.14
CA PRO A 7 -8.94 18.45 5.07
C PRO A 7 -8.30 17.06 5.00
N LEU A 8 -6.97 17.03 5.04
CA LEU A 8 -6.23 15.79 4.99
C LEU A 8 -6.55 14.92 6.19
N SER A 9 -6.75 13.63 5.93
CA SER A 9 -6.72 12.65 7.01
C SER A 9 -5.32 12.61 7.65
N ARG A 10 -5.24 12.13 8.89
CA ARG A 10 -3.96 11.95 9.59
C ARG A 10 -2.96 11.10 8.79
N LEU A 11 -3.46 10.12 8.05
CA LEU A 11 -2.64 9.24 7.22
C LEU A 11 -2.10 9.97 5.98
N GLU A 12 -2.92 10.80 5.34
CA GLU A 12 -2.53 11.60 4.17
C GLU A 12 -1.63 12.79 4.52
N SER A 13 -1.62 13.22 5.78
CA SER A 13 -0.72 14.26 6.28
C SER A 13 0.69 13.74 6.62
N LEU A 14 0.89 12.43 6.65
CA LEU A 14 2.23 11.86 6.90
C LEU A 14 3.19 12.19 5.76
N PRO A 15 4.50 12.27 6.03
CA PRO A 15 5.54 12.25 5.00
C PRO A 15 5.38 11.05 4.06
N GLN A 16 5.77 11.24 2.79
CA GLN A 16 5.61 10.21 1.76
C GLN A 16 6.39 8.94 2.08
N GLU A 17 7.57 9.03 2.73
CA GLU A 17 8.32 7.84 3.15
C GLU A 17 7.51 6.98 4.13
N LEU A 18 6.86 7.61 5.11
CA LEU A 18 6.06 6.91 6.12
C LEU A 18 4.80 6.30 5.51
N GLN A 19 4.13 7.02 4.61
CA GLN A 19 3.00 6.46 3.86
C GLN A 19 3.44 5.21 3.08
N THR A 20 4.57 5.32 2.37
CA THR A 20 5.12 4.23 1.56
C THR A 20 5.47 3.02 2.42
N GLU A 21 6.08 3.24 3.59
CA GLU A 21 6.44 2.17 4.51
C GLU A 21 5.20 1.43 5.04
N ILE A 22 4.18 2.17 5.49
CA ILE A 22 2.92 1.60 5.99
C ILE A 22 2.24 0.77 4.89
N ILE A 23 2.07 1.35 3.69
CA ILE A 23 1.44 0.67 2.56
C ILE A 23 2.27 -0.55 2.14
N SER A 24 3.59 -0.45 2.20
CA SER A 24 4.49 -1.57 1.88
C SER A 24 4.30 -2.76 2.82
N ARG A 25 3.91 -2.53 4.09
CA ARG A 25 3.58 -3.61 5.03
C ARG A 25 2.22 -4.23 4.69
N VAL A 26 1.21 -3.42 4.38
CA VAL A 26 -0.10 -3.91 3.93
C VAL A 26 0.01 -4.73 2.64
N ALA A 27 0.85 -4.28 1.71
CA ALA A 27 1.14 -4.95 0.45
C ALA A 27 1.66 -6.38 0.60
N LYS A 28 2.36 -6.70 1.70
CA LYS A 28 2.82 -8.06 2.00
C LYS A 28 1.66 -8.99 2.35
N SER A 29 0.57 -8.45 2.88
CA SER A 29 -0.56 -9.22 3.38
C SER A 29 -1.72 -9.29 2.39
N SER A 30 -1.98 -8.21 1.65
CA SER A 30 -3.16 -8.11 0.79
C SER A 30 -3.01 -7.11 -0.36
N ARG A 31 -2.94 -7.64 -1.58
CA ARG A 31 -3.01 -6.83 -2.81
C ARG A 31 -4.36 -6.11 -2.95
N ARG A 32 -5.44 -6.73 -2.48
CA ARG A 32 -6.79 -6.17 -2.56
C ARG A 32 -6.91 -4.90 -1.74
N ASP A 33 -6.34 -4.87 -0.54
CA ASP A 33 -6.42 -3.70 0.34
C ASP A 33 -5.61 -2.53 -0.19
N VAL A 34 -4.46 -2.80 -0.83
CA VAL A 34 -3.70 -1.74 -1.52
C VAL A 34 -4.50 -1.18 -2.69
N ARG A 35 -5.20 -2.01 -3.47
CA ARG A 35 -6.08 -1.54 -4.54
C ARG A 35 -7.21 -0.66 -4.01
N ASN A 36 -7.91 -1.11 -2.96
CA ASN A 36 -8.98 -0.35 -2.33
C ASN A 36 -8.46 1.02 -1.83
N LEU A 37 -7.25 1.06 -1.27
CA LEU A 37 -6.61 2.29 -0.82
C LEU A 37 -6.35 3.27 -1.98
N MET A 38 -5.87 2.77 -3.12
CA MET A 38 -5.63 3.58 -4.32
C MET A 38 -6.92 4.19 -4.88
N GLU A 39 -8.01 3.43 -4.86
CA GLU A 39 -9.34 3.88 -5.30
C GLU A 39 -9.94 4.91 -4.32
N ALA A 40 -9.66 4.78 -3.02
CA ALA A 40 -10.19 5.65 -1.98
C ALA A 40 -9.51 7.02 -1.87
N SER A 41 -8.19 7.11 -2.17
CA SER A 41 -7.46 8.38 -2.09
C SER A 41 -6.40 8.51 -3.20
N PRO A 42 -6.54 9.53 -4.08
CA PRO A 42 -5.53 9.84 -5.09
C PRO A 42 -4.16 10.23 -4.51
N ARG A 43 -4.12 10.74 -3.27
CA ARG A 43 -2.85 11.07 -2.59
C ARG A 43 -2.15 9.81 -2.14
N MET A 44 -2.88 8.90 -1.50
CA MET A 44 -2.35 7.61 -1.07
C MET A 44 -1.93 6.75 -2.27
N ALA A 45 -2.58 6.91 -3.43
CA ALA A 45 -2.19 6.24 -4.66
C ALA A 45 -0.75 6.55 -5.09
N LYS A 46 -0.24 7.76 -4.85
CA LYS A 46 1.17 8.12 -5.15
C LYS A 46 2.17 7.36 -4.28
N ALA A 47 1.84 7.15 -3.01
CA ALA A 47 2.65 6.35 -2.10
C ALA A 47 2.54 4.85 -2.41
N ALA A 48 1.35 4.37 -2.79
CA ALA A 48 1.13 2.98 -3.21
C ALA A 48 1.83 2.63 -4.53
N ALA A 49 2.07 3.61 -5.41
CA ALA A 49 2.80 3.43 -6.66
C ALA A 49 4.33 3.35 -6.49
N GLN A 50 4.84 3.49 -5.26
CA GLN A 50 6.29 3.46 -5.03
C GLN A 50 6.89 2.05 -5.22
N PRO A 51 8.15 1.95 -5.69
CA PRO A 51 8.80 0.67 -5.95
C PRO A 51 8.77 -0.34 -4.78
N PRO A 52 8.96 0.07 -3.50
CA PRO A 52 8.91 -0.85 -2.36
C PRO A 52 7.55 -1.53 -2.18
N VAL A 53 6.47 -0.80 -2.45
CA VAL A 53 5.09 -1.31 -2.37
C VAL A 53 4.87 -2.33 -3.47
N TYR A 54 5.23 -1.98 -4.71
CA TYR A 54 5.08 -2.88 -5.86
C TYR A 54 5.87 -4.18 -5.69
N LYS A 55 7.09 -4.09 -5.14
CA LYS A 55 7.89 -5.27 -4.80
C LYS A 55 7.13 -6.19 -3.85
N ASN A 56 6.55 -5.65 -2.78
CA ASN A 56 5.84 -6.43 -1.78
C ASN A 56 4.50 -7.00 -2.26
N ILE A 57 3.75 -6.29 -3.12
CA ILE A 57 2.52 -6.80 -3.75
C ILE A 57 2.79 -8.07 -4.57
N ASN A 58 3.95 -8.13 -5.23
CA ASN A 58 4.30 -9.20 -6.15
C ASN A 58 5.21 -10.27 -5.52
N LEU A 59 5.47 -10.19 -4.21
CA LEU A 59 6.17 -11.27 -3.51
C LEU A 59 5.28 -12.51 -3.56
N ARG A 60 5.82 -13.61 -4.10
CA ARG A 60 5.11 -14.89 -4.15
C ARG A 60 4.87 -15.39 -2.72
N PRO A 61 3.77 -16.10 -2.44
CA PRO A 61 3.55 -16.72 -1.13
C PRO A 61 4.75 -17.57 -0.64
N LEU A 62 5.40 -18.27 -1.58
CA LEU A 62 6.64 -19.05 -1.37
C LEU A 62 7.83 -18.22 -0.85
N THR A 63 7.92 -16.94 -1.25
CA THR A 63 8.99 -16.02 -0.82
C THR A 63 8.67 -15.31 0.49
N VAL A 64 7.39 -15.17 0.85
CA VAL A 64 6.95 -14.51 2.09
C VAL A 64 6.88 -15.51 3.25
N HIS A 65 6.43 -16.74 2.96
CA HIS A 65 6.26 -17.80 3.94
C HIS A 65 6.82 -19.13 3.39
N PRO A 66 8.14 -19.35 3.44
CA PRO A 66 8.78 -20.54 2.86
C PRO A 66 8.20 -21.86 3.39
N ARG A 67 7.81 -21.88 4.67
CA ARG A 67 7.28 -23.08 5.35
C ARG A 67 5.85 -23.42 4.94
N ALA A 68 5.03 -22.44 4.56
CA ALA A 68 3.63 -22.67 4.15
C ALA A 68 3.53 -23.46 2.82
N SER A 69 4.62 -23.49 2.06
CA SER A 69 4.73 -24.17 0.77
C SER A 69 5.24 -25.61 0.83
N LEU A 70 5.79 -26.04 1.98
CA LEU A 70 6.29 -27.41 2.18
C LEU A 70 5.21 -28.37 2.70
N THR A 71 4.05 -27.84 3.06
CA THR A 71 2.89 -28.60 3.52
C THR A 71 1.81 -28.57 2.44
N LYS A 72 1.95 -29.42 1.42
CA LYS A 72 0.88 -29.78 0.48
C LYS A 72 0.86 -31.29 0.33
#